data_AF-A0A0D3CD51-F1
#
_entry.id   AF-A0A0D3CD51-F1
#
_cell.length_a   1.000
_cell.length_b   1.000
_cell.length_c   1.000
_cell.angle_alpha   90.00
_cell.angle_beta   90.00
_cell.angle_gamma   90.00
#
_symmetry.space_group_name_H-M   'P 1'
#
loop_
_entity.id
_entity.type
_entity.pdbx_description
1 polymer ?
#
loop_
_entity_poly.entity_id
_entity_poly.type
_entity_poly.pdbx_seq_one_letter_code
_entity_poly.pdbx_strand_id
1 'polypeptide(L)'
;PICFSSRRNIPRSEEIFNDLVGRVEKRQTQLTQESTDGLPVTLSTLEVDRIYEKVVPKKKGRTLGIGFVNDVPRAISSYGQRRDDEVTQLRNELDSTRSSFTARMAGVEGFLDVVAATNPEWKSLLRNMRRQNPISGESSGTHDEADVERRIEEFYRAMNDP
;
A
#
# COMPACT_ATOMS: atom_id res chain seq x y z
N PRO A 1 -16.77 -19.25 17.98
CA PRO A 1 -15.72 -19.80 17.10
C PRO A 1 -15.16 -18.70 16.19
N ILE A 2 -13.92 -18.31 16.45
CA ILE A 2 -13.27 -17.12 15.85
C ILE A 2 -12.99 -17.42 14.37
N CYS A 3 -13.69 -16.70 13.49
CA CYS A 3 -13.48 -16.78 12.05
C CYS A 3 -12.32 -15.85 11.69
N PHE A 4 -11.11 -16.42 11.53
CA PHE A 4 -9.98 -15.67 11.00
C PHE A 4 -10.11 -15.54 9.48
N SER A 5 -10.80 -14.47 9.07
CA SER A 5 -10.81 -13.98 7.70
C SER A 5 -9.54 -13.15 7.45
N SER A 6 -8.50 -13.75 6.89
CA SER A 6 -7.47 -12.99 6.15
C SER A 6 -6.66 -13.83 5.18
N ARG A 7 -7.06 -13.67 3.91
CA ARG A 7 -6.25 -13.68 2.68
C ARG A 7 -4.76 -14.04 2.82
N ARG A 8 -4.44 -15.29 2.52
CA ARG A 8 -3.35 -15.72 1.63
C ARG A 8 -3.48 -17.24 1.45
N ASN A 9 -4.41 -17.67 0.58
CA ASN A 9 -4.39 -19.04 0.09
C ASN A 9 -3.21 -19.16 -0.89
N ILE A 10 -2.04 -19.50 -0.35
CA ILE A 10 -1.00 -20.11 -1.16
C ILE A 10 -1.58 -21.49 -1.51
N PRO A 11 -1.74 -21.88 -2.78
CA PRO A 11 -2.42 -23.13 -3.18
C PRO A 11 -1.93 -24.38 -2.41
N ARG A 12 -0.69 -24.32 -1.94
CA ARG A 12 -0.01 -25.34 -1.14
C ARG A 12 -0.51 -25.48 0.31
N SER A 13 -1.01 -24.43 0.95
CA SER A 13 -1.51 -24.52 2.34
C SER A 13 -2.86 -25.22 2.41
N GLU A 14 -3.72 -25.02 1.41
CA GLU A 14 -5.00 -25.71 1.29
C GLU A 14 -4.81 -27.21 1.02
N GLU A 15 -3.83 -27.58 0.18
CA GLU A 15 -3.46 -28.97 -0.07
C GLU A 15 -2.95 -29.67 1.21
N ILE A 16 -2.09 -29.00 1.99
CA ILE A 16 -1.59 -29.53 3.27
C ILE A 16 -2.71 -29.66 4.31
N PHE A 17 -3.64 -28.70 4.34
CA PHE A 17 -4.81 -28.77 5.22
C PHE A 17 -5.72 -29.94 4.85
N ASN A 18 -6.01 -30.15 3.56
CA ASN A 18 -6.83 -31.25 3.08
C ASN A 18 -6.16 -32.63 3.33
N ASP A 19 -4.83 -32.76 3.18
CA ASP A 19 -4.10 -33.99 3.55
C ASP A 19 -4.10 -34.22 5.07
N LEU A 20 -3.98 -33.17 5.89
CA LEU A 20 -4.10 -33.27 7.35
C LEU A 20 -5.48 -33.82 7.76
N VAL A 21 -6.54 -33.19 7.25
CA VAL A 21 -7.93 -33.58 7.54
C VAL A 21 -8.17 -35.03 7.13
N GLY A 22 -7.77 -35.41 5.91
CA GLY A 22 -7.92 -36.79 5.44
C GLY A 22 -7.16 -37.83 6.30
N ARG A 23 -5.96 -37.50 6.79
CA ARG A 23 -5.20 -38.42 7.66
C ARG A 23 -5.75 -38.51 9.07
N VAL A 24 -6.29 -37.41 9.60
CA VAL A 24 -7.00 -37.37 10.87
C VAL A 24 -8.26 -38.24 10.80
N GLU A 25 -9.07 -38.09 9.76
CA GLU A 25 -10.26 -38.92 9.55
C GLU A 25 -9.92 -40.41 9.34
N LYS A 26 -8.85 -40.71 8.60
CA LYS A 26 -8.39 -42.10 8.41
C LYS A 26 -7.92 -42.73 9.72
N ARG A 27 -7.24 -41.98 10.59
CA ARG A 27 -6.82 -42.45 11.92
C ARG A 27 -8.01 -42.64 12.85
N GLN A 28 -8.95 -41.71 12.80
CA GLN A 28 -10.18 -41.74 13.56
C GLN A 28 -11.01 -42.99 13.22
N THR A 29 -11.17 -43.29 11.93
CA THR A 29 -11.88 -44.49 11.45
C THR A 29 -11.15 -45.79 11.81
N GLN A 30 -9.81 -45.82 11.74
CA GLN A 30 -9.01 -46.98 12.15
C GLN A 30 -9.15 -47.27 13.65
N LEU A 31 -9.09 -46.24 14.51
CA LEU A 31 -9.26 -46.38 15.95
C LEU A 31 -10.69 -46.77 16.34
N THR A 32 -11.69 -46.29 15.61
CA THR A 32 -13.08 -46.72 15.79
C THR A 32 -13.30 -48.17 15.37
N GLN A 33 -12.54 -48.70 14.41
CA GLN A 33 -12.58 -50.15 14.07
C GLN A 33 -11.84 -51.04 15.06
N GLU A 34 -10.76 -50.56 15.69
CA GLU A 34 -10.04 -51.29 16.75
C GLU A 34 -10.77 -51.21 18.11
N SER A 35 -11.61 -50.21 18.33
CA SER A 35 -12.42 -50.08 19.53
C SER A 35 -13.69 -50.91 19.40
N THR A 36 -13.70 -52.09 20.03
CA THR A 36 -14.81 -53.07 20.05
C THR A 36 -16.16 -52.50 20.53
N ASP A 37 -16.16 -51.32 21.15
CA ASP A 37 -17.33 -50.70 21.79
C ASP A 37 -18.09 -49.70 20.90
N GLY A 38 -17.66 -49.48 19.64
CA GLY A 38 -18.37 -48.62 18.68
C GLY A 38 -18.43 -47.13 19.04
N LEU A 39 -17.68 -46.69 20.06
CA LEU A 39 -17.61 -45.30 20.49
C LEU A 39 -16.67 -44.47 19.58
N PRO A 40 -17.02 -43.20 19.26
CA PRO A 40 -16.12 -42.31 18.53
C PRO A 40 -14.88 -41.98 19.38
N VAL A 41 -13.71 -42.49 18.96
CA VAL A 41 -12.43 -42.34 19.69
C VAL A 41 -11.88 -40.95 19.47
N THR A 42 -12.10 -40.01 20.38
CA THR A 42 -11.57 -38.66 20.19
C THR A 42 -10.03 -38.69 20.16
N LEU A 43 -9.41 -38.34 19.02
CA LEU A 43 -7.96 -38.26 18.91
C LEU A 43 -7.39 -37.28 19.95
N SER A 44 -6.31 -37.68 20.61
CA SER A 44 -5.60 -36.80 21.54
C SER A 44 -4.84 -35.71 20.77
N THR A 45 -4.68 -34.53 21.38
CA THR A 45 -3.90 -33.40 20.84
C THR A 45 -2.49 -33.83 20.41
N LEU A 46 -1.87 -34.78 21.13
CA LEU A 46 -0.55 -35.32 20.81
C LEU A 46 -0.53 -36.17 19.52
N GLU A 47 -1.64 -36.84 19.20
CA GLU A 47 -1.74 -37.66 17.99
C GLU A 47 -1.99 -36.81 16.76
N VAL A 48 -2.80 -35.75 16.91
CA VAL A 48 -3.00 -34.74 15.87
C VAL A 48 -1.68 -34.02 15.56
N ASP A 49 -0.91 -33.65 16.57
CA ASP A 49 0.42 -33.04 16.39
C ASP A 49 1.40 -33.97 15.67
N ARG A 50 1.36 -35.28 15.99
CA ARG A 50 2.15 -36.31 15.30
C ARG A 50 1.74 -36.49 13.83
N ILE A 51 0.46 -36.29 13.49
CA ILE A 51 -0.05 -36.32 12.11
C ILE A 51 0.34 -35.04 11.38
N TYR A 52 0.24 -33.89 12.04
CA TYR A 52 0.68 -32.59 11.52
C TYR A 52 2.16 -32.62 11.10
N GLU A 53 3.02 -33.16 11.95
CA GLU A 53 4.45 -33.30 11.69
C GLU A 53 4.79 -34.31 10.56
N LYS A 54 3.83 -35.12 10.12
CA LYS A 54 3.97 -36.03 8.97
C LYS A 54 3.45 -35.45 7.66
N VAL A 55 2.49 -34.53 7.71
CA VAL A 55 1.95 -33.84 6.51
C VAL A 55 2.75 -32.59 6.20
N VAL A 56 3.27 -31.92 7.23
CA VAL A 56 4.27 -30.88 7.07
C VAL A 56 5.59 -31.60 6.82
N PRO A 57 6.19 -31.46 5.62
CA PRO A 57 7.47 -32.08 5.37
C PRO A 57 8.50 -31.48 6.33
N LYS A 58 8.95 -32.25 7.34
CA LYS A 58 10.13 -31.94 8.12
C LYS A 58 11.31 -31.84 7.16
N LYS A 59 11.64 -30.63 6.73
CA LYS A 59 12.82 -30.37 5.91
C LYS A 59 14.05 -30.58 6.79
N LYS A 60 14.51 -31.84 6.90
CA LYS A 60 15.86 -32.16 7.37
C LYS A 60 16.85 -31.40 6.48
N GLY A 61 17.54 -30.42 7.06
CA GLY A 61 18.72 -29.81 6.43
C GLY A 61 18.45 -28.79 5.33
N ARG A 62 17.33 -28.07 5.34
CA ARG A 62 17.29 -26.75 4.69
C ARG A 62 17.04 -25.72 5.78
N THR A 63 18.13 -25.15 6.28
CA THR A 63 18.13 -23.82 6.88
C THR A 63 17.11 -22.99 6.10
N LEU A 64 16.16 -22.39 6.81
CA LEU A 64 15.21 -21.42 6.25
C LEU A 64 16.03 -20.17 5.88
N GLY A 65 16.96 -20.31 4.94
CA GLY A 65 17.93 -19.30 4.59
C GLY A 65 17.21 -18.26 3.78
N ILE A 66 16.93 -17.11 4.41
CA ILE A 66 16.93 -15.72 3.88
C ILE A 66 16.07 -15.43 2.62
N GLY A 67 15.59 -16.42 1.88
CA GLY A 67 14.84 -16.32 0.62
C GLY A 67 13.32 -16.22 0.78
N PHE A 68 12.79 -16.30 2.02
CA PHE A 68 11.40 -15.91 2.32
C PHE A 68 11.29 -14.45 2.77
N VAL A 69 12.39 -13.69 2.75
CA VAL A 69 12.37 -12.26 3.07
C VAL A 69 11.97 -11.43 1.85
N ASN A 70 12.13 -11.92 0.62
CA ASN A 70 11.84 -11.14 -0.60
C ASN A 70 10.37 -10.75 -0.83
N ASP A 71 9.41 -11.32 -0.09
CA ASP A 71 7.99 -10.93 -0.19
C ASP A 71 7.70 -9.57 0.48
N VAL A 72 8.42 -9.22 1.54
CA VAL A 72 8.22 -7.94 2.24
C VAL A 72 8.80 -6.76 1.42
N PRO A 73 10.05 -6.80 0.91
CA PRO A 73 10.56 -5.82 -0.03
C PRO A 73 9.76 -5.75 -1.32
N ARG A 74 9.23 -6.87 -1.83
CA ARG A 74 8.36 -6.87 -3.03
C ARG A 74 7.02 -6.19 -2.76
N ALA A 75 6.41 -6.43 -1.60
CA ALA A 75 5.17 -5.76 -1.20
C ALA A 75 5.40 -4.26 -0.94
N ILE A 76 6.52 -3.90 -0.30
CA ILE A 76 6.90 -2.50 -0.06
C ILE A 76 7.22 -1.80 -1.40
N SER A 77 7.96 -2.44 -2.29
CA SER A 77 8.26 -1.93 -3.64
C SER A 77 6.98 -1.79 -4.47
N SER A 78 6.07 -2.77 -4.43
CA SER A 78 4.78 -2.69 -5.12
C SER A 78 3.88 -1.60 -4.55
N TYR A 79 3.94 -1.33 -3.25
CA TYR A 79 3.20 -0.22 -2.64
C TYR A 79 3.81 1.13 -3.02
N GLY A 80 5.13 1.28 -2.95
CA GLY A 80 5.84 2.50 -3.36
C GLY A 80 5.59 2.84 -4.83
N GLN A 81 5.70 1.86 -5.71
CA GLN A 81 5.46 2.06 -7.14
C GLN A 81 4.02 2.52 -7.44
N ARG A 82 3.01 1.94 -6.79
CA ARG A 82 1.62 2.40 -6.94
C ARG A 82 1.42 3.83 -6.46
N ARG A 83 2.07 4.21 -5.36
CA ARG A 83 2.02 5.58 -4.83
C ARG A 83 2.67 6.57 -5.80
N ASP A 84 3.80 6.20 -6.39
CA ASP A 84 4.52 7.04 -7.36
C ASP A 84 3.71 7.20 -8.66
N ASP A 85 3.08 6.13 -9.14
CA ASP A 85 2.21 6.15 -10.32
C ASP A 85 0.97 7.05 -10.09
N GLU A 86 0.30 6.92 -8.94
CA GLU A 86 -0.84 7.77 -8.54
C GLU A 86 -0.44 9.25 -8.45
N VAL A 87 0.71 9.55 -7.82
CA VAL A 87 1.23 10.92 -7.72
C VAL A 87 1.57 11.49 -9.09
N THR A 88 2.15 10.67 -9.97
CA THR A 88 2.49 11.08 -11.33
C THR A 88 1.23 11.38 -12.15
N GLN A 89 0.19 10.55 -12.03
CA GLN A 89 -1.10 10.80 -12.67
C GLN A 89 -1.73 12.11 -12.18
N LEU A 90 -1.81 12.31 -10.87
CA LEU A 90 -2.40 13.52 -10.29
C LEU A 90 -1.64 14.78 -10.70
N ARG A 91 -0.30 14.73 -10.80
CA ARG A 91 0.52 15.84 -11.30
C ARG A 91 0.19 16.16 -12.75
N ASN A 92 0.07 15.16 -13.61
CA ASN A 92 -0.30 15.36 -15.02
C ASN A 92 -1.71 15.96 -15.17
N GLU A 93 -2.68 15.51 -14.36
CA GLU A 93 -4.04 16.06 -14.34
C GLU A 93 -4.06 17.52 -13.86
N LEU A 94 -3.27 17.84 -12.82
CA LEU A 94 -3.10 19.20 -12.30
C LEU A 94 -2.46 20.11 -13.34
N ASP A 95 -1.37 19.67 -13.99
CA ASP A 95 -0.68 20.45 -15.02
C ASP A 95 -1.55 20.66 -16.25
N SER A 96 -2.32 19.66 -16.65
CA SER A 96 -3.33 19.77 -17.71
C SER A 96 -4.41 20.80 -17.35
N THR A 97 -4.94 20.73 -16.14
CA THR A 97 -5.96 21.68 -15.65
C THR A 97 -5.39 23.10 -15.58
N ARG A 98 -4.20 23.27 -15.02
CA ARG A 98 -3.50 24.54 -14.90
C ARG A 98 -3.21 25.14 -16.28
N SER A 99 -2.72 24.33 -17.22
CA SER A 99 -2.47 24.76 -18.60
C SER A 99 -3.75 25.21 -19.29
N SER A 100 -4.84 24.42 -19.16
CA SER A 100 -6.14 24.77 -19.72
C SER A 100 -6.71 26.06 -19.13
N PHE A 101 -6.51 26.28 -17.83
CA PHE A 101 -6.92 27.49 -17.13
C PHE A 101 -6.10 28.70 -17.60
N THR A 102 -4.77 28.58 -17.66
CA THR A 102 -3.88 29.64 -18.16
C THR A 102 -4.22 30.01 -19.61
N ALA A 103 -4.47 29.05 -20.49
CA ALA A 103 -4.85 29.31 -21.88
C ALA A 103 -6.16 30.11 -22.00
N ARG A 104 -7.17 29.78 -21.17
CA ARG A 104 -8.43 30.54 -21.10
C ARG A 104 -8.22 31.96 -20.56
N MET A 105 -7.43 32.10 -19.50
CA MET A 105 -7.16 33.39 -18.87
C MET A 105 -6.32 34.31 -19.76
N ALA A 106 -5.40 33.78 -20.57
CA ALA A 106 -4.64 34.57 -21.54
C ALA A 106 -5.55 35.28 -22.57
N GLY A 107 -6.63 34.62 -23.01
CA GLY A 107 -7.64 35.24 -23.87
C GLY A 107 -8.44 36.34 -23.18
N VAL A 108 -8.78 36.15 -21.90
CA VAL A 108 -9.49 37.15 -21.09
C VAL A 108 -8.64 38.40 -20.88
N GLU A 109 -7.34 38.25 -20.66
CA GLU A 109 -6.43 39.39 -20.50
C GLU A 109 -6.40 40.29 -21.75
N GLY A 110 -6.33 39.69 -22.95
CA GLY A 110 -6.41 40.44 -24.20
C GLY A 110 -7.74 41.16 -24.39
N PHE A 111 -8.86 40.54 -24.00
CA PHE A 111 -10.18 41.19 -24.03
C PHE A 111 -10.25 42.38 -23.07
N LEU A 112 -9.71 42.24 -21.85
CA LEU A 112 -9.66 43.32 -20.86
C LEU A 112 -8.84 44.52 -21.34
N ASP A 113 -7.75 44.28 -22.07
CA ASP A 113 -6.92 45.36 -22.63
C ASP A 113 -7.66 46.16 -23.72
N VAL A 114 -8.46 45.50 -24.57
CA VAL A 114 -9.30 46.17 -25.60
C VAL A 114 -10.40 47.03 -24.94
N VAL A 115 -11.07 46.49 -23.91
CA VAL A 115 -12.10 47.22 -23.18
C VAL A 115 -11.49 48.42 -22.44
N ALA A 116 -10.32 48.25 -21.81
CA ALA A 116 -9.60 49.34 -21.15
C ALA A 116 -9.12 50.43 -22.12
N ALA A 117 -8.80 50.08 -23.37
CA ALA A 117 -8.45 51.06 -24.40
C ALA A 117 -9.64 51.93 -24.81
N THR A 118 -10.85 51.39 -24.69
CA THR A 118 -12.11 52.08 -25.04
C THR A 118 -12.65 52.94 -23.89
N ASN A 119 -12.19 52.70 -22.65
CA ASN A 119 -12.66 53.46 -21.48
C ASN A 119 -11.56 53.74 -20.42
N PRO A 120 -11.21 55.03 -20.18
CA PRO A 120 -10.14 55.42 -19.26
C PRO A 120 -10.43 55.11 -17.77
N GLU A 121 -11.69 55.10 -17.33
CA GLU A 121 -12.06 54.75 -15.95
C GLU A 121 -11.77 53.26 -15.66
N TRP A 122 -12.10 52.38 -16.60
CA TRP A 122 -11.83 50.93 -16.47
C TRP A 122 -10.34 50.61 -16.50
N LYS A 123 -9.56 51.38 -17.27
CA LYS A 123 -8.10 51.27 -17.30
C LYS A 123 -7.48 51.54 -15.93
N SER A 124 -7.98 52.53 -15.20
CA SER A 124 -7.53 52.86 -13.84
C SER A 124 -7.89 51.73 -12.86
N LEU A 125 -9.13 51.24 -12.91
CA LEU A 125 -9.63 50.18 -12.03
C LEU A 125 -8.87 48.86 -12.20
N LEU A 126 -8.67 48.39 -13.44
CA LEU A 126 -7.92 47.17 -13.74
C LEU A 126 -6.46 47.27 -13.31
N ARG A 127 -5.85 48.45 -13.47
CA ARG A 127 -4.47 48.71 -13.01
C ARG A 127 -4.35 48.64 -11.49
N ASN A 128 -5.39 49.06 -10.76
CA ASN A 128 -5.43 48.94 -9.31
C ASN A 128 -5.61 47.46 -8.88
N MET A 129 -6.53 46.73 -9.52
CA MET A 129 -6.74 45.31 -9.23
C MET A 129 -5.49 44.43 -9.48
N ARG A 130 -4.77 44.65 -10.59
CA ARG A 130 -3.49 43.96 -10.86
C ARG A 130 -2.41 44.25 -9.80
N ARG A 131 -2.44 45.44 -9.18
CA ARG A 131 -1.52 45.79 -8.08
C ARG A 131 -1.92 45.13 -6.76
N GLN A 132 -3.22 44.92 -6.53
CA GLN A 132 -3.74 44.30 -5.31
C GLN A 132 -3.63 42.76 -5.34
N ASN A 133 -3.72 42.15 -6.52
CA ASN A 133 -3.53 40.71 -6.72
C ASN A 133 -2.29 40.45 -7.57
N PRO A 134 -1.08 40.55 -6.99
CA PRO A 134 0.12 40.07 -7.66
C PRO A 134 -0.06 38.59 -7.98
N ILE A 135 0.12 38.21 -9.25
CA ILE A 135 0.15 36.80 -9.63
C ILE A 135 1.43 36.24 -9.01
N SER A 136 1.31 35.55 -7.87
CA SER A 136 2.38 34.74 -7.30
C SER A 136 2.65 33.57 -8.24
N GLY A 137 3.33 33.84 -9.34
CA GLY A 137 4.16 32.85 -10.00
C GLY A 137 5.27 32.51 -9.03
N GLU A 138 5.42 31.22 -8.74
CA GLU A 138 6.44 30.68 -7.83
C GLU A 138 6.11 30.91 -6.34
N SER A 139 5.06 30.23 -5.86
CA SER A 139 5.31 29.45 -4.64
C SER A 139 6.40 28.47 -5.02
N SER A 140 7.64 28.91 -4.81
CA SER A 140 8.79 28.08 -4.53
C SER A 140 8.33 27.14 -3.43
N GLY A 141 7.75 26.02 -3.83
CA GLY A 141 7.86 24.79 -3.07
C GLY A 141 9.32 24.39 -3.10
N THR A 142 10.21 25.23 -2.55
CA THR A 142 11.34 24.73 -1.79
C THR A 142 10.70 24.00 -0.62
N HIS A 143 10.24 22.79 -0.91
CA HIS A 143 10.27 21.74 0.07
C HIS A 143 11.74 21.74 0.48
N ASP A 144 12.05 22.43 1.58
CA ASP A 144 13.42 22.60 2.05
C ASP A 144 13.93 21.19 2.31
N GLU A 145 14.61 20.63 1.31
CA GLU A 145 15.08 19.24 1.30
C GLU A 145 16.00 19.02 2.50
N ALA A 146 16.73 20.08 2.88
CA ALA A 146 17.48 20.17 4.11
C ALA A 146 16.65 20.00 5.40
N ASP A 147 15.40 20.50 5.47
CA ASP A 147 14.53 20.31 6.63
C ASP A 147 14.01 18.87 6.70
N VAL A 148 13.66 18.29 5.55
CA VAL A 148 13.26 16.89 5.46
C VAL A 148 14.40 15.96 5.86
N GLU A 149 15.59 16.20 5.34
CA GLU A 149 16.78 15.41 5.61
C GLU A 149 17.18 15.52 7.09
N ARG A 150 17.16 16.74 7.65
CA ARG A 150 17.34 16.97 9.09
C ARG A 150 16.34 16.17 9.93
N ARG A 151 15.07 16.14 9.52
CA ARG A 151 13.99 15.45 10.25
C ARG A 151 14.10 13.93 10.14
N ILE A 152 14.58 13.41 9.02
CA ILE A 152 14.87 11.99 8.81
C ILE A 152 16.06 11.57 9.67
N GLU A 153 17.11 12.38 9.72
CA GLU A 153 18.33 12.08 10.49
C GLU A 153 18.09 12.11 12.01
N GLU A 154 17.24 13.04 12.47
CA GLU A 154 16.75 13.08 13.85
C GLU A 154 15.96 11.82 14.22
N PHE A 155 15.12 11.34 13.30
CA PHE A 155 14.35 10.11 13.49
C PHE A 155 15.26 8.86 13.59
N TYR A 156 16.29 8.76 12.76
CA TYR A 156 17.26 7.66 12.84
C TYR A 156 18.11 7.71 14.10
N ARG A 157 18.48 8.91 14.57
CA ARG A 157 19.24 9.04 15.82
C ARG A 157 18.41 8.63 17.03
N ALA A 158 17.13 9.00 17.08
CA ALA A 158 16.21 8.64 18.16
C ALA A 158 15.93 7.13 18.27
N MET A 159 15.98 6.39 17.16
CA MET A 159 15.80 4.92 17.17
C MET A 159 17.05 4.14 17.58
N ASN A 160 18.23 4.77 17.52
CA ASN A 160 19.52 4.10 17.74
C ASN A 160 20.22 4.55 19.03
N ASP A 161 19.59 5.43 19.83
CA ASP A 161 20.05 5.73 21.18
C ASP A 161 19.55 4.62 22.14
N PRO A 162 20.44 3.90 22.84
CA PRO A 162 20.11 2.71 23.64
C PRO A 162 19.34 2.96 24.94
#